data_AF-A0A2M8DSK3-F1
#
_entry.id   AF-A0A2M8DSK3-F1
#
_cell.length_a   1.000
_cell.length_b   1.000
_cell.length_c   1.000
_cell.angle_alpha   90.00
_cell.angle_beta   90.00
_cell.angle_gamma   90.00
#
_symmetry.space_group_name_H-M   'P 1'
#
loop_
_entity.id
_entity.type
_entity.pdbx_description
1 polymer ?
#
loop_
_entity_poly.entity_id
_entity_poly.type
_entity_poly.pdbx_seq_one_letter_code
_entity_poly.pdbx_strand_id
1 'polypeptide(L)'
;MADLSTFKQYYKLADQLIEKSSRDDIAECARLLALNVAHYRSKYGELPLEETLAMIGMNEPNEAQVQLMAEGMEILVGVLGSVCSGLDQPRH
;
A
#
# COMPACT_ATOMS: atom_id res chain seq x y z
N MET A 1 -9.29 3.82 -15.70
CA MET A 1 -9.21 5.14 -15.04
C MET A 1 -9.65 4.93 -13.62
N ALA A 2 -8.73 4.87 -12.66
CA ALA A 2 -9.12 4.84 -11.26
C ALA A 2 -9.66 6.22 -10.92
N ASP A 3 -10.90 6.26 -10.45
CA ASP A 3 -11.51 7.47 -9.95
C ASP A 3 -11.38 7.52 -8.42
N LEU A 4 -11.82 8.63 -7.83
CA LEU A 4 -11.81 8.81 -6.38
C LEU A 4 -12.62 7.72 -5.66
N SER A 5 -13.57 7.07 -6.33
CA SER A 5 -14.35 5.98 -5.77
C SER A 5 -13.51 4.72 -5.58
N THR A 6 -12.62 4.41 -6.52
CA THR A 6 -11.69 3.26 -6.46
C THR A 6 -10.72 3.42 -5.29
N PHE A 7 -10.12 4.61 -5.14
CA PHE A 7 -9.28 4.92 -3.98
C PHE A 7 -10.05 4.72 -2.66
N LYS A 8 -11.27 5.27 -2.54
CA LYS A 8 -12.10 5.12 -1.33
C LYS A 8 -12.43 3.66 -1.01
N GLN A 9 -12.66 2.82 -2.01
CA GLN A 9 -12.93 1.40 -1.83
C GLN A 9 -11.71 0.67 -1.26
N TYR A 10 -10.54 0.84 -1.88
CA TYR A 10 -9.31 0.23 -1.38
C TYR A 10 -8.89 0.77 -0.02
N TYR A 11 -9.06 2.07 0.22
CA TYR A 11 -8.81 2.68 1.51
C TYR A 11 -9.67 2.03 2.62
N LYS A 12 -10.98 1.90 2.39
CA LYS A 12 -11.89 1.24 3.33
C LYS A 12 -11.51 -0.22 3.56
N LEU A 13 -11.10 -0.94 2.51
CA LEU A 13 -10.67 -2.33 2.63
C LEU A 13 -9.37 -2.44 3.43
N ALA A 14 -8.43 -1.52 3.23
CA ALA A 14 -7.20 -1.44 4.01
C ALA A 14 -7.52 -1.24 5.50
N ASP A 15 -8.40 -0.30 5.85
CA ASP A 15 -8.85 -0.10 7.24
C ASP A 15 -9.41 -1.40 7.85
N GLN A 16 -10.30 -2.08 7.12
CA GLN A 16 -10.89 -3.34 7.57
C GLN A 16 -9.87 -4.47 7.76
N LEU A 17 -8.84 -4.53 6.93
CA LEU A 17 -7.75 -5.50 7.08
C LEU A 17 -6.88 -5.12 8.28
N ILE A 18 -6.53 -3.85 8.43
CA ILE A 18 -5.71 -3.34 9.54
C ILE A 18 -6.39 -3.63 10.88
N GLU A 19 -7.69 -3.37 11.00
CA GLU A 19 -8.47 -3.63 12.22
C GLU A 19 -8.48 -5.12 12.63
N LYS A 20 -8.37 -6.03 11.66
CA LYS A 20 -8.38 -7.49 11.89
C LYS A 20 -6.99 -8.09 12.02
N SER A 21 -5.95 -7.32 11.70
CA SER A 21 -4.56 -7.78 11.67
C SER A 21 -3.94 -7.74 13.06
N SER A 22 -3.09 -8.71 13.38
CA SER A 22 -2.25 -8.61 14.57
C SER A 22 -1.14 -7.58 14.38
N ARG A 23 -0.52 -7.15 15.48
CA ARG A 23 0.67 -6.27 15.42
C ARG A 23 1.79 -6.89 14.59
N ASP A 24 1.94 -8.21 14.66
CA ASP A 24 2.98 -8.94 13.93
C ASP A 24 2.69 -8.96 12.42
N ASP A 25 1.41 -9.07 12.03
CA ASP A 25 0.99 -9.00 10.63
C ASP A 25 1.25 -7.61 10.03
N ILE A 26 0.93 -6.55 10.77
CA ILE A 26 1.24 -5.19 10.36
C ILE A 26 2.75 -4.99 10.22
N ALA A 27 3.54 -5.52 11.17
CA ALA A 27 4.99 -5.43 11.10
C ALA A 27 5.58 -6.21 9.92
N GLU A 28 5.03 -7.38 9.59
CA GLU A 28 5.44 -8.18 8.44
C GLU A 28 5.06 -7.51 7.13
N CYS A 29 3.83 -7.00 7.01
CA CYS A 29 3.38 -6.22 5.88
C CYS A 29 4.31 -5.02 5.62
N ALA A 30 4.69 -4.27 6.67
CA ALA A 30 5.63 -3.16 6.56
C ALA A 30 7.02 -3.61 6.08
N ARG A 31 7.54 -4.75 6.57
CA ARG A 31 8.81 -5.32 6.09
C ARG A 31 8.76 -5.68 4.62
N LEU A 32 7.68 -6.33 4.17
CA LEU A 32 7.49 -6.70 2.76
C LEU A 32 7.40 -5.45 1.86
N LEU A 33 6.67 -4.42 2.29
CA LEU A 33 6.61 -3.15 1.56
C LEU A 33 7.99 -2.47 1.46
N ALA A 34 8.78 -2.46 2.53
CA ALA A 34 10.14 -1.93 2.51
C ALA A 34 11.05 -2.70 1.54
N LEU A 35 10.94 -4.04 1.51
CA LEU A 35 11.66 -4.88 0.55
C LEU A 35 11.23 -4.61 -0.89
N ASN A 36 9.94 -4.43 -1.15
CA ASN A 36 9.44 -4.06 -2.48
C ASN A 36 10.01 -2.71 -2.94
N VAL A 37 10.04 -1.71 -2.05
CA VAL A 37 10.65 -0.40 -2.33
C VAL A 37 12.15 -0.53 -2.62
N ALA A 38 12.89 -1.30 -1.82
CA ALA A 38 14.32 -1.53 -2.03
C ALA A 38 14.59 -2.25 -3.36
N HIS A 39 13.80 -3.28 -3.68
CA HIS A 39 13.91 -4.01 -4.93
C HIS A 39 13.62 -3.12 -6.15
N TYR A 40 12.56 -2.30 -6.08
CA TYR A 40 12.25 -1.34 -7.13
C TYR A 40 13.40 -0.35 -7.32
N ARG A 41 13.92 0.24 -6.22
CA ARG A 41 15.05 1.17 -6.27
C ARG A 41 16.31 0.56 -6.88
N SER A 42 16.60 -0.69 -6.55
CA SER A 42 17.75 -1.41 -7.12
C SER A 42 17.63 -1.58 -8.64
N LYS A 43 16.41 -1.60 -9.19
CA LYS A 43 16.16 -1.85 -10.61
C LYS A 43 15.95 -0.58 -11.42
N TYR A 44 15.37 0.46 -10.81
CA TYR A 44 14.92 1.66 -11.52
C TYR A 44 15.53 2.97 -11.00
N GLY A 45 16.34 2.94 -9.95
CA GLY A 45 16.96 4.13 -9.35
C GLY A 45 16.17 4.70 -8.18
N GLU A 46 16.56 5.89 -7.71
CA GLU A 46 15.94 6.48 -6.53
C GLU A 46 14.49 6.92 -6.77
N LEU A 47 13.62 6.68 -5.78
CA LEU A 47 12.26 7.21 -5.78
C LEU A 47 12.31 8.67 -5.30
N PRO A 48 11.72 9.63 -6.04
CA PRO A 48 11.63 11.01 -5.59
C PRO A 48 10.57 11.11 -4.48
N LEU A 49 11.00 10.81 -3.25
CA LEU A 49 10.12 10.72 -2.09
C LEU A 49 9.48 12.07 -1.75
N GLU A 50 10.22 13.17 -1.93
CA GLU A 50 9.71 14.53 -1.69
C GLU A 50 8.56 14.89 -2.63
N GLU A 51 8.66 14.54 -3.91
CA GLU A 51 7.58 14.74 -4.89
C GLU A 51 6.36 13.88 -4.54
N THR A 52 6.60 12.64 -4.11
CA THR A 52 5.54 11.72 -3.67
C THR A 52 4.81 12.22 -2.42
N LEU A 53 5.55 12.75 -1.44
CA LEU A 53 4.98 13.30 -0.20
C LEU A 53 4.23 14.62 -0.45
N ALA A 54 4.73 15.47 -1.35
CA ALA A 54 4.03 16.69 -1.76
C ALA A 54 2.66 16.40 -2.40
N MET A 55 2.50 15.23 -3.03
CA MET A 55 1.23 14.79 -3.63
C MET A 55 0.16 14.38 -2.60
N ILE A 56 0.54 13.94 -1.40
CA ILE A 56 -0.40 13.42 -0.38
C ILE A 56 -1.08 14.56 0.42
N GLY A 57 -0.50 15.76 0.44
CA GLY A 57 -0.96 16.90 1.24
C GLY A 57 -1.89 17.90 0.53
N MET A 58 -2.34 17.63 -0.69
CA MET A 58 -3.18 18.56 -1.46
C MET A 58 -4.68 18.38 -1.16
N ASN A 59 -5.38 19.51 -0.96
CA ASN A 59 -6.82 19.52 -0.64
C ASN A 59 -7.69 18.98 -1.79
N GLU A 60 -7.21 19.03 -3.04
CA GLU A 60 -7.88 18.51 -4.23
C GLU A 60 -6.86 17.78 -5.12
N PRO A 61 -6.74 16.43 -5.03
CA PRO A 61 -5.82 15.67 -5.86
C PRO A 61 -6.30 15.63 -7.32
N ASN A 62 -5.37 15.76 -8.26
CA ASN A 62 -5.64 15.58 -9.69
C ASN A 62 -5.78 14.08 -10.06
N GLU A 63 -6.15 13.78 -11.31
CA GLU A 63 -6.38 12.39 -11.75
C GLU A 63 -5.16 11.49 -11.56
N ALA A 64 -3.96 11.96 -11.89
CA ALA A 64 -2.73 11.19 -11.71
C ALA A 64 -2.44 10.89 -10.23
N GLN A 65 -2.78 11.81 -9.34
CA GLN A 65 -2.63 11.64 -7.89
C GLN A 65 -3.67 10.66 -7.34
N VAL A 66 -4.93 10.77 -7.79
CA VAL A 66 -5.97 9.81 -7.43
C VAL A 66 -5.59 8.40 -7.88
N GLN A 67 -5.04 8.27 -9.08
CA GLN A 67 -4.54 7.00 -9.60
C GLN A 67 -3.41 6.46 -8.74
N LEU A 68 -2.39 7.28 -8.43
CA LEU A 68 -1.26 6.88 -7.57
C LEU A 68 -1.72 6.45 -6.18
N MET A 69 -2.67 7.19 -5.58
CA MET A 69 -3.23 6.86 -4.28
C MET A 69 -4.03 5.55 -4.32
N ALA A 70 -4.83 5.33 -5.36
CA ALA A 70 -5.57 4.08 -5.55
C ALA A 70 -4.64 2.88 -5.69
N GLU A 71 -3.60 2.99 -6.53
CA GLU A 71 -2.58 1.95 -6.73
C GLU A 71 -1.80 1.67 -5.44
N GLY A 72 -1.43 2.71 -4.69
CA GLY A 72 -0.75 2.56 -3.40
C GLY A 72 -1.60 1.80 -2.38
N MET A 73 -2.91 2.10 -2.31
CA MET A 73 -3.83 1.39 -1.42
C MET A 73 -4.10 -0.06 -1.89
N GLU A 74 -4.19 -0.29 -3.19
CA GLU A 74 -4.31 -1.63 -3.76
C GLU A 74 -3.11 -2.51 -3.40
N ILE A 75 -1.89 -1.97 -3.51
CA ILE A 75 -0.66 -2.67 -3.10
C ILE A 75 -0.70 -3.00 -1.61
N LEU A 76 -1.10 -2.05 -0.75
CA LEU A 76 -1.23 -2.27 0.69
C LEU A 76 -2.22 -3.41 0.99
N VAL A 77 -3.42 -3.36 0.39
CA VAL A 77 -4.44 -4.40 0.55
C VAL A 77 -3.93 -5.77 0.10
N GLY A 78 -3.22 -5.83 -1.03
CA GLY A 78 -2.65 -7.08 -1.54
C GLY A 78 -1.60 -7.68 -0.61
N VAL A 79 -0.64 -6.87 -0.17
CA VAL A 79 0.42 -7.34 0.75
C VAL A 79 -0.17 -7.71 2.11
N LEU A 80 -0.98 -6.85 2.71
CA LEU A 80 -1.58 -7.14 4.01
C LEU A 80 -2.52 -8.36 3.94
N GLY A 81 -3.32 -8.47 2.89
CA GLY A 81 -4.17 -9.63 2.64
C GLY A 81 -3.36 -10.93 2.52
N SER A 82 -2.20 -10.89 1.86
CA SER A 82 -1.30 -12.05 1.75
C SER A 82 -0.69 -12.45 3.10
N VAL A 83 -0.31 -11.48 3.94
CA VAL A 83 0.24 -11.74 5.27
C VAL A 83 -0.84 -12.37 6.17
N CYS A 84 -2.03 -11.78 6.18
CA CYS A 84 -3.15 -12.28 6.99
C CYS A 84 -3.63 -13.66 6.53
N SER A 85 -3.69 -13.92 5.23
CA SER A 85 -4.09 -15.24 4.68
C SER A 85 -2.98 -16.29 4.82
N GLY A 86 -1.72 -15.86 4.92
CA GLY A 86 -0.57 -16.73 5.13
C GLY A 86 -0.45 -17.32 6.53
N LEU A 87 -1.30 -16.91 7.48
CA LEU A 87 -1.41 -17.52 8.82
C LEU A 87 -2.11 -18.90 8.79
N ASP A 88 -2.84 -19.22 7.73
CA ASP A 88 -3.49 -20.53 7.56
C ASP A 88 -2.57 -21.61 6.94
N GLN A 89 -1.32 -21.26 6.61
CA GLN A 89 -0.31 -22.25 6.25
C GLN A 89 0.75 -22.36 7.36
N PRO A 90 1.06 -23.57 7.86
CA PRO A 90 2.08 -23.74 8.86
C PRO A 90 3.40 -23.21 8.31
N ARG A 91 3.98 -22.22 9.01
CA ARG A 91 5.35 -21.75 8.77
C ARG A 91 6.28 -22.95 9.02
N HIS A 92 6.86 -23.50 7.95
CA HIS A 92 7.76 -24.65 7.98
C HIS A 92 9.10 -24.33 8.65
#